data_AF-A0A9D9IRC9-F1
#
_entry.id   AF-A0A9D9IRC9-F1
#
_cell.length_a   1.000
_cell.length_b   1.000
_cell.length_c   1.000
_cell.angle_alpha   90.00
_cell.angle_beta   90.00
_cell.angle_gamma   90.00
#
_symmetry.space_group_name_H-M   'P 1'
#
loop_
_entity.id
_entity.type
_entity.pdbx_description
1 polymer ?
#
loop_
_entity_poly.entity_id
_entity_poly.type
_entity_poly.pdbx_seq_one_letter_code
_entity_poly.pdbx_strand_id
1 'polypeptide(L)'
;MKRNLLKITALAFAVSVVVSGCGSGSNSTLGEAPVILSKLNADRKRLVEETRNSRDYDGIRSKMQEFKDYEKECFERAAEEGPKAVGNDVDFSGDPYEAFKVKEAKVDEYVKLFNAGYYNIRVKVEAKKDFVVRQNKSECAAGEEALTDAPLHYVALTSDGTPIIFGHLNPFRTNDSGKLEADYQPGQTVKAGELCSEKGGIITFDIYNNDFSKFAELKFLSQEEYDNMRNEFYSGK
;
A
#
# COMPACT_ATOMS: atom_id res chain seq x y z
N MET A 1 24.79 -56.91 26.96
CA MET A 1 25.12 -55.48 26.80
C MET A 1 24.08 -54.84 25.90
N LYS A 2 23.06 -54.17 26.47
CA LYS A 2 22.01 -53.46 25.73
C LYS A 2 22.15 -51.97 26.02
N ARG A 3 22.29 -51.18 24.95
CA ARG A 3 22.51 -49.73 24.98
C ARG A 3 21.31 -49.02 25.61
N ASN A 4 21.59 -48.17 26.60
CA ASN A 4 20.63 -47.27 27.22
C ASN A 4 20.12 -46.26 26.20
N LEU A 5 18.81 -46.22 26.00
CA LEU A 5 18.12 -45.15 25.29
C LEU A 5 18.30 -43.84 26.06
N LEU A 6 18.93 -42.86 25.41
CA LEU A 6 18.84 -41.46 25.79
C LEU A 6 17.38 -41.03 25.66
N LYS A 7 16.72 -40.75 26.79
CA LYS A 7 15.43 -40.06 26.82
C LYS A 7 15.65 -38.64 26.32
N ILE A 8 15.43 -38.41 25.03
CA ILE A 8 15.18 -37.07 24.51
C ILE A 8 13.79 -36.70 25.04
N THR A 9 13.77 -35.98 26.15
CA THR A 9 12.63 -35.17 26.55
C THR A 9 12.34 -34.23 25.40
N ALA A 10 11.37 -34.60 24.56
CA ALA A 10 10.72 -33.68 23.66
C ALA A 10 10.23 -32.52 24.53
N LEU A 11 10.97 -31.43 24.48
CA LEU A 11 10.47 -30.14 24.91
C LEU A 11 9.32 -29.88 23.93
N ALA A 12 8.12 -30.24 24.35
CA ALA A 12 6.91 -29.84 23.66
C ALA A 12 7.01 -28.32 23.59
N PHE A 13 7.42 -27.81 22.43
CA PHE A 13 6.88 -26.55 21.99
C PHE A 13 5.37 -26.81 22.03
N ALA A 14 4.76 -26.35 23.13
CA ALA A 14 3.52 -25.63 22.99
C ALA A 14 3.83 -24.50 22.00
N VAL A 15 3.88 -24.85 20.72
CA VAL A 15 3.23 -24.04 19.71
C VAL A 15 1.80 -24.02 20.22
N SER A 16 1.53 -23.10 21.14
CA SER A 16 0.22 -22.52 21.22
C SER A 16 0.04 -21.92 19.83
N VAL A 17 -0.39 -22.77 18.90
CA VAL A 17 -1.33 -22.38 17.88
C VAL A 17 -2.52 -21.95 18.71
N VAL A 18 -2.44 -20.74 19.25
CA VAL A 18 -3.60 -19.97 19.53
C VAL A 18 -4.13 -19.74 18.12
N VAL A 19 -4.91 -20.70 17.64
CA VAL A 19 -6.04 -20.45 16.76
C VAL A 19 -6.94 -19.54 17.58
N SER A 20 -6.48 -18.32 17.81
CA SER A 20 -7.33 -17.22 18.14
C SER A 20 -8.04 -17.03 16.83
N GLY A 21 -9.23 -17.63 16.75
CA GLY A 21 -10.31 -17.01 16.01
C GLY A 21 -10.47 -15.59 16.56
N CYS A 22 -9.62 -14.68 16.08
CA CYS A 22 -9.95 -13.28 15.94
C CYS A 22 -10.42 -13.19 14.48
N GLY A 23 -11.71 -13.23 14.16
CA GLY A 23 -12.81 -12.87 15.05
C GLY A 23 -12.70 -11.43 15.53
N SER A 24 -12.04 -10.56 14.76
CA SER A 24 -12.18 -9.12 14.85
C SER A 24 -12.14 -8.65 13.42
N GLY A 25 -13.33 -8.42 12.87
CA GLY A 25 -13.42 -7.66 11.63
C GLY A 25 -12.75 -6.33 11.89
N SER A 26 -11.54 -6.16 11.39
CA SER A 26 -11.04 -4.81 11.22
C SER A 26 -11.93 -4.21 10.14
N ASN A 27 -12.71 -3.20 10.51
CA ASN A 27 -13.29 -2.25 9.56
C ASN A 27 -12.14 -1.40 8.95
N SER A 28 -11.03 -2.04 8.59
CA SER A 28 -9.90 -1.37 7.95
C SER A 28 -10.18 -1.33 6.46
N THR A 29 -9.98 -0.15 5.86
CA THR A 29 -10.18 0.08 4.42
C THR A 29 -9.53 -0.99 3.55
N LEU A 30 -8.35 -1.52 3.96
CA LEU A 30 -7.56 -2.51 3.22
C LEU A 30 -7.76 -3.97 3.70
N GLY A 31 -8.67 -4.22 4.64
CA GLY A 31 -8.95 -5.55 5.18
C GLY A 31 -7.76 -6.23 5.87
N GLU A 32 -7.79 -7.56 5.94
CA GLU A 32 -6.85 -8.35 6.76
C GLU A 32 -5.52 -8.68 6.07
N ALA A 33 -5.42 -8.57 4.74
CA ALA A 33 -4.20 -8.96 4.01
C ALA A 33 -2.94 -8.20 4.48
N PRO A 34 -2.94 -6.87 4.69
CA PRO A 34 -1.79 -6.16 5.23
C PRO A 34 -1.41 -6.61 6.64
N VAL A 35 -2.39 -6.95 7.48
CA VAL A 35 -2.17 -7.42 8.86
C VAL A 35 -1.47 -8.77 8.86
N ILE A 36 -1.90 -9.69 7.99
CA ILE A 36 -1.30 -11.02 7.83
C ILE A 36 0.16 -10.89 7.40
N LEU A 37 0.45 -10.07 6.39
CA LEU A 37 1.82 -9.93 5.86
C LEU A 37 2.74 -9.14 6.79
N SER A 38 2.24 -8.13 7.50
CA SER A 38 3.02 -7.44 8.54
C SER A 38 3.44 -8.40 9.65
N LYS A 39 2.52 -9.25 10.13
CA LYS A 39 2.82 -10.27 11.13
C LYS A 39 3.84 -11.29 10.63
N LEU A 40 3.70 -11.78 9.39
CA LEU A 40 4.67 -12.67 8.76
C LEU A 40 6.07 -12.05 8.74
N ASN A 41 6.18 -10.78 8.37
CA ASN A 41 7.46 -10.06 8.34
C ASN A 41 8.08 -9.91 9.74
N ALA A 42 7.27 -9.65 10.77
CA ALA A 42 7.72 -9.59 12.15
C ALA A 42 8.21 -10.96 12.66
N ASP A 43 7.46 -12.02 12.39
CA ASP A 43 7.83 -13.39 12.77
C ASP A 43 9.09 -13.87 12.03
N ARG A 44 9.27 -13.47 10.76
CA ARG A 44 10.51 -13.73 10.00
C ARG A 44 11.72 -13.07 10.66
N LYS A 45 11.60 -11.79 11.06
CA LYS A 45 12.68 -11.07 11.77
C LYS A 45 13.03 -11.76 13.08
N ARG A 46 12.02 -12.15 13.88
CA ARG A 46 12.23 -12.88 15.14
C ARG A 46 12.97 -14.21 14.91
N LEU A 47 12.58 -14.98 13.89
CA LEU A 47 13.25 -16.24 13.57
C LEU A 47 14.72 -16.03 13.17
N VAL A 48 15.01 -14.99 12.37
CA VAL A 48 16.39 -14.64 12.00
C VAL A 48 17.21 -14.28 13.24
N GLU A 49 16.66 -13.53 14.19
CA GLU A 49 17.32 -13.17 15.44
C GLU A 49 17.57 -14.39 16.35
N GLU A 50 16.57 -15.25 16.54
CA GLU A 50 16.69 -16.49 17.32
C GLU A 50 17.77 -17.42 16.78
N THR A 51 17.91 -17.49 15.46
CA THR A 51 18.83 -18.43 14.79
C THR A 51 20.24 -17.87 14.59
N ARG A 52 20.42 -16.55 14.66
CA ARG A 52 21.67 -15.84 14.36
C ARG A 52 22.90 -16.36 15.10
N ASN A 53 22.74 -16.80 16.35
CA ASN A 53 23.84 -17.25 17.21
C ASN A 53 23.68 -18.70 17.70
N SER A 54 22.67 -19.43 17.21
CA SER A 54 22.46 -20.81 17.63
C SER A 54 23.48 -21.74 16.99
N ARG A 55 23.99 -22.70 17.77
CA ARG A 55 24.88 -23.78 17.30
C ARG A 55 24.13 -25.08 17.01
N ASP A 56 22.81 -25.08 17.21
CA ASP A 56 21.92 -26.21 16.92
C ASP A 56 21.48 -26.16 15.45
N TYR A 57 22.35 -26.64 14.56
CA TYR A 57 22.11 -26.60 13.11
C TYR A 57 20.90 -27.45 12.68
N ASP A 58 20.67 -28.59 13.32
CA ASP A 58 19.54 -29.46 13.00
C ASP A 58 18.22 -28.83 13.48
N GLY A 59 18.21 -28.23 14.68
CA GLY A 59 17.08 -27.45 15.17
C GLY A 59 16.79 -26.21 14.32
N ILE A 60 17.82 -25.48 13.87
CA ILE A 60 17.66 -24.37 12.91
C ILE A 60 17.01 -24.87 11.62
N ARG A 61 17.49 -26.00 11.07
CA ARG A 61 16.94 -26.55 9.82
C ARG A 61 15.46 -26.91 9.97
N SER A 62 15.07 -27.56 11.08
CA SER A 62 13.66 -27.88 11.35
C SER A 62 12.81 -26.62 11.43
N LYS A 63 13.23 -25.64 12.25
CA LYS A 63 12.52 -24.36 12.41
C LYS A 63 12.35 -23.60 11.09
N MET A 64 13.39 -23.58 10.25
CA MET A 64 13.34 -22.93 8.93
C MET A 64 12.38 -23.65 7.98
N GLN A 65 12.25 -24.97 8.08
CA GLN A 65 11.30 -25.72 7.28
C GLN A 65 9.86 -25.48 7.75
N GLU A 66 9.61 -25.54 9.06
CA GLU A 66 8.31 -25.21 9.66
C GLU A 66 7.87 -23.78 9.30
N PHE A 67 8.81 -22.83 9.31
CA PHE A 67 8.52 -21.44 8.94
C PHE A 67 8.15 -21.29 7.46
N LYS A 68 8.73 -22.09 6.55
CA LYS A 68 8.34 -22.05 5.13
C LYS A 68 6.90 -22.51 4.92
N ASP A 69 6.46 -23.52 5.66
CA ASP A 69 5.08 -24.00 5.59
C ASP A 69 4.13 -22.92 6.13
N TYR A 70 4.46 -22.32 7.28
CA TYR A 70 3.74 -21.17 7.84
C TYR A 70 3.69 -19.96 6.90
N GLU A 71 4.79 -19.63 6.25
CA GLU A 71 4.89 -18.54 5.28
C GLU A 71 3.97 -18.76 4.08
N LYS A 72 3.95 -19.98 3.54
CA LYS A 72 3.06 -20.36 2.45
C LYS A 72 1.58 -20.20 2.84
N GLU A 73 1.20 -20.69 4.02
CA GLU A 73 -0.17 -20.53 4.55
C GLU A 73 -0.55 -19.06 4.71
N CYS A 74 0.38 -18.20 5.15
CA CYS A 74 0.13 -16.76 5.27
C CYS A 74 -0.12 -16.12 3.90
N PHE A 75 0.65 -16.47 2.86
CA PHE A 75 0.43 -15.95 1.52
C PHE A 75 -0.90 -16.42 0.91
N GLU A 76 -1.29 -17.67 1.14
CA GLU A 76 -2.59 -18.20 0.70
C GLU A 76 -3.74 -17.43 1.37
N ARG A 77 -3.68 -17.24 2.69
CA ARG A 77 -4.68 -16.46 3.44
C ARG A 77 -4.73 -14.99 3.02
N ALA A 78 -3.59 -14.33 2.85
CA ALA A 78 -3.55 -12.95 2.38
C ALA A 78 -4.17 -12.82 0.98
N ALA A 79 -3.97 -13.82 0.11
CA ALA A 79 -4.58 -13.85 -1.21
C ALA A 79 -6.10 -14.09 -1.19
N GLU A 80 -6.62 -14.77 -0.17
CA GLU A 80 -8.06 -14.97 0.04
C GLU A 80 -8.73 -13.73 0.65
N GLU A 81 -8.05 -13.05 1.59
CA GLU A 81 -8.57 -11.88 2.27
C GLU A 81 -8.45 -10.60 1.42
N GLY A 82 -7.37 -10.47 0.63
CA GLY A 82 -7.06 -9.26 -0.14
C GLY A 82 -8.21 -8.76 -1.01
N PRO A 83 -8.79 -9.58 -1.90
CA PRO A 83 -9.88 -9.16 -2.78
C PRO A 83 -11.15 -8.69 -2.05
N LYS A 84 -11.33 -9.03 -0.76
CA LYS A 84 -12.52 -8.63 0.01
C LYS A 84 -12.56 -7.14 0.33
N ALA A 85 -11.42 -6.45 0.24
CA ALA A 85 -11.35 -5.00 0.43
C ALA A 85 -11.71 -4.21 -0.85
N VAL A 86 -11.82 -4.86 -2.01
CA VAL A 86 -12.16 -4.19 -3.27
C VAL A 86 -13.55 -3.55 -3.18
N GLY A 87 -13.63 -2.28 -3.58
CA GLY A 87 -14.81 -1.44 -3.49
C GLY A 87 -14.90 -0.60 -2.22
N ASN A 88 -14.07 -0.87 -1.20
CA ASN A 88 -14.04 -0.08 0.03
C ASN A 88 -13.63 1.36 -0.26
N ASP A 89 -14.29 2.28 0.45
CA ASP A 89 -13.86 3.68 0.50
C ASP A 89 -12.57 3.81 1.29
N VAL A 90 -11.66 4.63 0.74
CA VAL A 90 -10.41 5.03 1.37
C VAL A 90 -10.60 6.43 1.91
N ASP A 91 -10.34 6.63 3.20
CA ASP A 91 -10.38 7.97 3.78
C ASP A 91 -9.28 8.83 3.16
N PHE A 92 -9.61 10.08 2.85
CA PHE A 92 -8.66 11.04 2.32
C PHE A 92 -8.93 12.45 2.82
N SER A 93 -7.86 13.24 2.89
CA SER A 93 -7.90 14.62 3.36
C SER A 93 -6.90 15.51 2.61
N GLY A 94 -7.00 16.82 2.82
CA GLY A 94 -6.19 17.82 2.13
C GLY A 94 -6.83 18.31 0.83
N ASP A 95 -6.68 19.60 0.55
CA ASP A 95 -7.18 20.22 -0.68
C ASP A 95 -6.22 21.30 -1.25
N PRO A 96 -4.91 21.00 -1.40
CA PRO A 96 -3.88 22.01 -1.62
C PRO A 96 -3.77 22.50 -3.08
N TYR A 97 -4.39 21.80 -4.05
CA TYR A 97 -4.23 22.12 -5.47
C TYR A 97 -5.24 23.16 -5.92
N GLU A 98 -4.82 24.16 -6.71
CA GLU A 98 -5.74 25.17 -7.21
C GLU A 98 -6.71 24.65 -8.28
N ALA A 99 -6.24 23.75 -9.15
CA ALA A 99 -7.00 23.26 -10.29
C ALA A 99 -7.84 22.00 -9.99
N PHE A 100 -7.47 21.24 -8.97
CA PHE A 100 -8.00 19.90 -8.73
C PHE A 100 -8.51 19.73 -7.32
N LYS A 101 -9.59 18.96 -7.17
CA LYS A 101 -10.13 18.51 -5.90
C LYS A 101 -10.25 17.00 -5.92
N VAL A 102 -9.71 16.31 -4.93
CA VAL A 102 -9.94 14.86 -4.78
C VAL A 102 -11.39 14.64 -4.36
N LYS A 103 -12.08 13.78 -5.10
CA LYS A 103 -13.52 13.55 -4.94
C LYS A 103 -13.82 12.19 -4.32
N GLU A 104 -13.02 11.20 -4.68
CA GLU A 104 -13.21 9.81 -4.29
C GLU A 104 -11.86 9.11 -4.27
N ALA A 105 -11.65 8.24 -3.29
CA ALA A 105 -10.58 7.26 -3.28
C ALA A 105 -11.18 5.91 -2.87
N LYS A 106 -10.94 4.87 -3.67
CA LYS A 106 -11.49 3.53 -3.45
C LYS A 106 -10.47 2.46 -3.73
N VAL A 107 -10.54 1.35 -3.00
CA VAL A 107 -9.80 0.14 -3.34
C VAL A 107 -10.36 -0.43 -4.63
N ASP A 108 -9.59 -0.39 -5.70
CA ASP A 108 -10.01 -0.79 -7.05
C ASP A 108 -9.71 -2.26 -7.34
N GLU A 109 -8.53 -2.70 -6.94
CA GLU A 109 -8.04 -4.04 -7.24
C GLU A 109 -7.11 -4.52 -6.14
N TYR A 110 -7.12 -5.83 -5.90
CA TYR A 110 -6.06 -6.54 -5.22
C TYR A 110 -5.38 -7.50 -6.19
N VAL A 111 -4.08 -7.37 -6.37
CA VAL A 111 -3.30 -8.28 -7.22
C VAL A 111 -2.46 -9.20 -6.34
N LYS A 112 -2.78 -10.49 -6.42
CA LYS A 112 -1.99 -11.56 -5.83
C LYS A 112 -0.69 -11.74 -6.61
N LEU A 113 0.43 -11.74 -5.92
CA LEU A 113 1.71 -12.21 -6.43
C LEU A 113 2.10 -13.53 -5.74
N PHE A 114 3.17 -14.18 -6.23
CA PHE A 114 3.60 -15.47 -5.70
C PHE A 114 3.93 -15.44 -4.19
N ASN A 115 4.65 -14.39 -3.74
CA ASN A 115 5.06 -14.19 -2.35
C ASN A 115 4.75 -12.77 -1.83
N ALA A 116 3.75 -12.11 -2.43
CA ALA A 116 3.40 -10.72 -2.14
C ALA A 116 1.97 -10.42 -2.60
N GLY A 117 1.54 -9.18 -2.37
CA GLY A 117 0.33 -8.62 -2.97
C GLY A 117 0.44 -7.11 -3.03
N TYR A 118 -0.44 -6.49 -3.79
CA TYR A 118 -0.62 -5.04 -3.75
C TYR A 118 -2.07 -4.66 -3.97
N TYR A 119 -2.46 -3.52 -3.41
CA TYR A 119 -3.71 -2.86 -3.72
C TYR A 119 -3.50 -1.75 -4.73
N ASN A 120 -4.39 -1.64 -5.70
CA ASN A 120 -4.56 -0.42 -6.48
C ASN A 120 -5.68 0.39 -5.83
N ILE A 121 -5.37 1.63 -5.46
CA ILE A 121 -6.32 2.62 -4.98
C ILE A 121 -6.62 3.57 -6.12
N ARG A 122 -7.87 3.61 -6.57
CA ARG A 122 -8.33 4.50 -7.62
C ARG A 122 -8.81 5.80 -7.00
N VAL A 123 -8.24 6.90 -7.47
CA VAL A 123 -8.52 8.25 -7.00
C VAL A 123 -9.14 9.05 -8.13
N LYS A 124 -10.38 9.50 -7.94
CA LYS A 124 -11.03 10.42 -8.87
C LYS A 124 -10.85 11.85 -8.39
N VAL A 125 -10.58 12.73 -9.34
CA VAL A 125 -10.45 14.16 -9.08
C VAL A 125 -11.39 14.94 -9.96
N GLU A 126 -11.87 16.05 -9.42
CA GLU A 126 -12.79 16.99 -10.03
C GLU A 126 -12.04 18.31 -10.30
N ALA A 127 -12.34 18.95 -11.43
CA ALA A 127 -11.81 20.27 -11.76
C ALA A 127 -12.44 21.35 -10.86
N LYS A 128 -11.61 22.18 -10.23
CA LYS A 128 -12.08 23.32 -9.39
C LYS A 128 -12.45 24.55 -10.21
N LYS A 129 -11.86 24.69 -11.39
CA LYS A 129 -12.01 25.82 -12.30
C LYS A 129 -11.99 25.31 -13.74
N ASP A 130 -12.50 26.13 -14.66
CA ASP A 130 -12.31 25.89 -16.07
C ASP A 130 -10.82 25.99 -16.42
N PHE A 131 -10.30 25.01 -17.16
CA PHE A 131 -8.94 25.07 -17.71
C PHE A 131 -8.86 24.36 -19.06
N VAL A 132 -7.89 24.77 -19.87
CA VAL A 132 -7.55 24.10 -21.13
C VAL A 132 -6.41 23.13 -20.87
N VAL A 133 -6.54 21.91 -21.39
CA VAL A 133 -5.48 20.92 -21.26
C VAL A 133 -4.46 21.02 -22.39
N ARG A 134 -3.18 20.83 -22.07
CA ARG A 134 -2.08 20.71 -23.03
C ARG A 134 -1.36 19.39 -22.86
N GLN A 135 -0.68 18.94 -23.92
CA GLN A 135 0.12 17.73 -23.81
C GLN A 135 1.28 17.96 -22.84
N ASN A 136 2.03 19.04 -23.06
CA ASN A 136 3.25 19.33 -22.34
C ASN A 136 3.21 20.70 -21.67
N LYS A 137 3.91 20.85 -20.55
CA LYS A 137 4.02 22.12 -19.81
C LYS A 137 4.62 23.26 -20.63
N SER A 138 5.52 22.95 -21.57
CA SER A 138 6.09 23.96 -22.48
C SER A 138 5.06 24.60 -23.41
N GLU A 139 3.88 24.00 -23.56
CA GLU A 139 2.78 24.49 -24.41
C GLU A 139 1.75 25.28 -23.60
N CYS A 140 1.84 25.27 -22.27
CA CYS A 140 0.86 25.88 -21.38
C CYS A 140 0.98 27.41 -21.36
N ALA A 141 -0.14 28.08 -21.60
CA ALA A 141 -0.36 29.46 -21.17
C ALA A 141 -0.84 29.51 -19.70
N ALA A 142 -0.94 30.71 -19.12
CA ALA A 142 -1.47 30.89 -17.77
C ALA A 142 -2.92 30.38 -17.68
N GLY A 143 -3.19 29.52 -16.69
CA GLY A 143 -4.51 28.89 -16.51
C GLY A 143 -4.74 27.62 -17.34
N GLU A 144 -3.73 27.14 -18.07
CA GLU A 144 -3.76 25.85 -18.75
C GLU A 144 -3.01 24.78 -17.95
N GLU A 145 -3.45 23.53 -18.06
CA GLU A 145 -2.89 22.40 -17.32
C GLU A 145 -2.22 21.38 -18.25
N ALA A 146 -1.03 20.92 -17.87
CA ALA A 146 -0.29 19.93 -18.64
C ALA A 146 -0.72 18.52 -18.22
N LEU A 147 -1.25 17.74 -19.17
CA LEU A 147 -1.65 16.35 -18.94
C LEU A 147 -0.48 15.47 -18.47
N THR A 148 0.75 15.81 -18.88
CA THR A 148 1.95 15.05 -18.53
C THR A 148 2.61 15.49 -17.22
N ASP A 149 2.32 16.69 -16.70
CA ASP A 149 3.02 17.32 -15.56
C ASP A 149 2.04 17.93 -14.55
N ALA A 150 1.06 17.14 -14.11
CA ALA A 150 0.11 17.49 -13.06
C ALA A 150 0.21 16.51 -11.86
N PRO A 151 1.37 16.40 -11.19
CA PRO A 151 1.50 15.50 -10.04
C PRO A 151 0.71 16.02 -8.84
N LEU A 152 -0.17 15.17 -8.30
CA LEU A 152 -0.79 15.36 -7.00
C LEU A 152 -0.01 14.52 -5.98
N HIS A 153 0.68 15.19 -5.09
CA HIS A 153 1.44 14.66 -3.98
C HIS A 153 0.54 14.14 -2.86
N TYR A 154 0.85 12.95 -2.37
CA TYR A 154 0.16 12.36 -1.25
C TYR A 154 1.12 11.72 -0.26
N VAL A 155 0.64 11.55 0.96
CA VAL A 155 1.22 10.67 1.98
C VAL A 155 0.15 9.71 2.48
N ALA A 156 0.50 8.42 2.59
CA ALA A 156 -0.31 7.44 3.27
C ALA A 156 0.02 7.46 4.76
N LEU A 157 -0.99 7.60 5.61
CA LEU A 157 -0.83 7.78 7.05
C LEU A 157 -1.46 6.64 7.84
N THR A 158 -0.89 6.38 9.02
CA THR A 158 -1.56 5.65 10.09
C THR A 158 -2.53 6.55 10.85
N SER A 159 -3.37 5.96 11.70
CA SER A 159 -4.36 6.71 12.50
C SER A 159 -3.76 7.68 13.52
N ASP A 160 -2.49 7.53 13.88
CA ASP A 160 -1.74 8.46 14.73
C ASP A 160 -0.96 9.53 13.92
N GLY A 161 -1.14 9.57 12.59
CA GLY A 161 -0.50 10.53 11.70
C GLY A 161 0.94 10.17 11.31
N THR A 162 1.40 8.95 11.61
CA THR A 162 2.73 8.50 11.18
C THR A 162 2.75 8.22 9.66
N PRO A 163 3.71 8.78 8.91
CA PRO A 163 3.87 8.47 7.49
C PRO A 163 4.25 6.99 7.24
N ILE A 164 3.57 6.37 6.29
CA ILE A 164 3.89 5.03 5.79
C ILE A 164 4.67 5.16 4.47
N ILE A 165 4.06 5.82 3.47
CA ILE A 165 4.68 6.08 2.17
C ILE A 165 4.34 7.49 1.65
N PHE A 166 5.25 8.03 0.85
CA PHE A 166 5.06 9.25 0.09
C PHE A 166 5.02 8.93 -1.40
N GLY A 167 4.16 9.60 -2.15
CA GLY A 167 4.09 9.43 -3.59
C GLY A 167 3.42 10.58 -4.31
N HIS A 168 3.23 10.39 -5.61
CA HIS A 168 2.47 11.28 -6.47
C HIS A 168 1.58 10.45 -7.39
N LEU A 169 0.44 11.02 -7.76
CA LEU A 169 -0.42 10.49 -8.82
C LEU A 169 -0.63 11.57 -9.86
N ASN A 170 -0.82 11.20 -11.12
CA ASN A 170 -1.26 12.13 -12.14
C ASN A 170 -2.74 11.81 -12.45
N PRO A 171 -3.67 12.77 -12.30
CA PRO A 171 -5.09 12.50 -12.44
C PRO A 171 -5.53 12.18 -13.87
N PHE A 172 -4.66 12.44 -14.86
CA PHE A 172 -4.89 12.19 -16.28
C PHE A 172 -4.18 10.94 -16.81
N ARG A 173 -3.51 10.17 -15.95
CA ARG A 173 -2.76 8.97 -16.34
C ARG A 173 -3.25 7.74 -15.59
N THR A 174 -3.38 6.63 -16.30
CA THR A 174 -3.56 5.29 -15.72
C THR A 174 -2.24 4.52 -15.70
N ASN A 175 -2.18 3.44 -14.91
CA ASN A 175 -0.98 2.61 -14.73
C ASN A 175 -0.50 1.91 -16.03
N ASP A 176 -1.34 1.82 -17.05
CA ASP A 176 -1.01 1.14 -18.29
C ASP A 176 -0.18 2.06 -19.21
N SER A 177 1.14 1.95 -19.11
CA SER A 177 2.15 2.45 -20.06
C SER A 177 2.47 3.95 -20.10
N GLY A 178 2.02 4.75 -19.13
CA GLY A 178 2.34 6.19 -19.12
C GLY A 178 1.75 6.96 -20.31
N LYS A 179 0.80 6.34 -21.03
CA LYS A 179 0.00 7.00 -22.05
C LYS A 179 -1.09 7.79 -21.34
N LEU A 180 -1.31 9.01 -21.79
CA LEU A 180 -2.53 9.73 -21.48
C LEU A 180 -3.68 8.86 -21.97
N GLU A 181 -4.64 8.54 -21.11
CA GLU A 181 -5.88 7.98 -21.62
C GLU A 181 -6.56 9.06 -22.46
N ALA A 182 -7.14 8.64 -23.59
CA ALA A 182 -7.71 9.51 -24.61
C ALA A 182 -8.95 10.31 -24.15
N ASP A 183 -9.18 10.41 -22.84
CA ASP A 183 -10.29 11.16 -22.23
C ASP A 183 -10.26 12.64 -22.64
N TYR A 184 -9.06 13.19 -22.90
CA TYR A 184 -8.90 14.57 -23.34
C TYR A 184 -7.99 14.72 -24.55
N GLN A 185 -8.42 15.58 -25.47
CA GLN A 185 -7.58 16.05 -26.58
C GLN A 185 -6.85 17.34 -26.17
N PRO A 186 -5.58 17.53 -26.54
CA PRO A 186 -4.91 18.82 -26.34
C PRO A 186 -5.73 19.98 -26.92
N GLY A 187 -5.93 21.04 -26.13
CA GLY A 187 -6.80 22.18 -26.46
C GLY A 187 -8.26 22.03 -26.02
N GLN A 188 -8.66 20.86 -25.50
CA GLN A 188 -9.98 20.68 -24.89
C GLN A 188 -10.08 21.50 -23.60
N THR A 189 -11.27 22.06 -23.37
CA THR A 189 -11.60 22.69 -22.08
C THR A 189 -12.23 21.66 -21.16
N VAL A 190 -11.74 21.58 -19.94
CA VAL A 190 -12.38 20.88 -18.81
C VAL A 190 -13.14 21.91 -18.00
N LYS A 191 -14.41 21.64 -17.68
CA LYS A 191 -15.26 22.55 -16.91
C LYS A 191 -15.13 22.31 -15.41
N ALA A 192 -15.26 23.37 -14.64
CA ALA A 192 -15.38 23.26 -13.19
C ALA A 192 -16.52 22.28 -12.82
N GLY A 193 -16.24 21.35 -11.91
CA GLY A 193 -17.15 20.29 -11.51
C GLY A 193 -17.08 19.00 -12.34
N GLU A 194 -16.38 18.99 -13.48
CA GLU A 194 -16.17 17.76 -14.25
C GLU A 194 -15.06 16.91 -13.63
N LEU A 195 -15.21 15.58 -13.72
CA LEU A 195 -14.12 14.67 -13.43
C LEU A 195 -12.99 14.88 -14.43
N CYS A 196 -11.76 14.86 -13.96
CA CYS A 196 -10.56 14.96 -14.79
C CYS A 196 -10.14 13.62 -15.42
N SER A 197 -10.78 12.52 -15.02
CA SER A 197 -10.78 11.24 -15.72
C SER A 197 -11.91 10.39 -15.12
N GLU A 198 -12.68 9.72 -15.98
CA GLU A 198 -13.75 8.81 -15.54
C GLU A 198 -13.19 7.58 -14.82
N LYS A 199 -12.02 7.11 -15.25
CA LYS A 199 -11.29 6.03 -14.59
C LYS A 199 -10.54 6.54 -13.36
N GLY A 200 -10.03 7.76 -13.36
CA GLY A 200 -9.24 8.28 -12.24
C GLY A 200 -7.81 7.70 -12.18
N GLY A 201 -6.95 8.38 -11.42
CA GLY A 201 -5.55 7.98 -11.23
C GLY A 201 -5.43 6.79 -10.28
N ILE A 202 -4.32 6.06 -10.35
CA ILE A 202 -4.07 4.90 -9.49
C ILE A 202 -2.88 5.15 -8.58
N ILE A 203 -3.03 4.78 -7.31
CA ILE A 203 -1.96 4.65 -6.33
C ILE A 203 -1.79 3.17 -6.03
N THR A 204 -0.56 2.65 -6.11
CA THR A 204 -0.27 1.26 -5.77
C THR A 204 0.31 1.14 -4.37
N PHE A 205 -0.39 0.41 -3.50
CA PHE A 205 0.08 0.03 -2.17
C PHE A 205 0.67 -1.37 -2.20
N ASP A 206 1.99 -1.43 -2.28
CA ASP A 206 2.74 -2.69 -2.16
C ASP A 206 2.84 -3.10 -0.68
N ILE A 207 1.99 -4.05 -0.29
CA ILE A 207 1.85 -4.51 1.10
C ILE A 207 2.96 -5.47 1.54
N TYR A 208 3.92 -5.75 0.66
CA TYR A 208 5.15 -6.46 1.02
C TYR A 208 6.27 -5.47 1.42
N ASN A 209 6.39 -4.37 0.69
CA ASN A 209 7.46 -3.40 0.88
C ASN A 209 7.22 -2.46 2.08
N ASN A 210 5.95 -2.15 2.38
CA ASN A 210 5.59 -1.27 3.49
C ASN A 210 4.52 -1.90 4.37
N ASP A 211 4.52 -1.52 5.65
CA ASP A 211 3.53 -1.99 6.61
C ASP A 211 2.25 -1.14 6.55
N PHE A 212 1.26 -1.63 5.81
CA PHE A 212 -0.08 -1.03 5.73
C PHE A 212 -1.07 -1.60 6.74
N SER A 213 -0.65 -2.42 7.71
CA SER A 213 -1.56 -2.99 8.72
C SER A 213 -2.29 -1.95 9.58
N LYS A 214 -1.76 -0.72 9.62
CA LYS A 214 -2.34 0.43 10.33
C LYS A 214 -2.75 1.57 9.41
N PHE A 215 -2.85 1.32 8.10
CA PHE A 215 -3.27 2.34 7.14
C PHE A 215 -4.62 2.94 7.55
N ALA A 216 -4.70 4.27 7.56
CA ALA A 216 -5.89 5.02 7.91
C ALA A 216 -6.36 5.90 6.76
N GLU A 217 -5.50 6.78 6.23
CA GLU A 217 -5.92 7.75 5.21
C GLU A 217 -4.82 8.08 4.19
N LEU A 218 -5.26 8.65 3.07
CA LEU A 218 -4.44 9.40 2.12
C LEU A 218 -4.57 10.91 2.37
N LYS A 219 -3.47 11.56 2.76
CA LYS A 219 -3.43 13.02 2.85
C LYS A 219 -2.75 13.63 1.62
N PHE A 220 -3.46 14.50 0.93
CA PHE A 220 -2.96 15.26 -0.22
C PHE A 220 -2.28 16.55 0.24
N LEU A 221 -1.09 16.81 -0.31
CA LEU A 221 -0.17 17.85 0.18
C LEU A 221 0.22 18.82 -0.92
N SER A 222 0.46 20.08 -0.57
CA SER A 222 1.21 20.98 -1.44
C SER A 222 2.63 20.44 -1.64
N GLN A 223 3.32 20.90 -2.70
CA GLN A 223 4.72 20.51 -2.94
C GLN A 223 5.61 20.82 -1.72
N GLU A 224 5.43 21.99 -1.12
CA GLU A 224 6.22 22.42 0.05
C GLU A 224 5.97 21.53 1.27
N GLU A 225 4.71 21.25 1.62
CA GLU A 225 4.36 20.35 2.72
C GLU A 225 4.88 18.93 2.48
N TYR A 226 4.75 18.43 1.24
CA TYR A 226 5.24 17.12 0.85
C TYR A 226 6.75 17.02 1.05
N ASP A 227 7.52 17.99 0.55
CA ASP A 227 8.97 17.97 0.67
C ASP A 227 9.42 18.10 2.13
N ASN A 228 8.77 18.96 2.92
CA ASN A 228 9.07 19.12 4.34
C ASN A 228 8.83 17.81 5.12
N MET A 229 7.62 17.26 5.04
CA MET A 229 7.27 16.01 5.75
C MET A 229 8.12 14.83 5.29
N ARG A 230 8.37 14.71 3.98
CA ARG A 230 9.19 13.64 3.41
C ARG A 230 10.65 13.74 3.88
N ASN A 231 11.21 14.96 3.90
CA ASN A 231 12.58 15.18 4.36
C ASN A 231 12.72 14.85 5.85
N GLU A 232 11.76 15.25 6.69
CA GLU A 232 11.73 14.87 8.10
C GLU A 232 11.72 13.34 8.26
N PHE A 233 10.78 12.65 7.59
CA PHE A 233 10.64 11.20 7.64
C PHE A 233 11.91 10.44 7.24
N TYR A 234 12.56 10.81 6.13
CA TYR A 234 13.77 10.13 5.67
C TYR A 234 15.07 10.61 6.34
N SER A 235 15.06 11.77 7.00
CA SER A 235 16.24 12.27 7.72
C SER A 235 16.45 11.58 9.07
N GLY A 236 15.45 10.83 9.58
CA GLY A 236 15.52 10.12 10.84
C GLY A 236 15.73 11.02 12.06
N LYS A 237 15.36 12.30 11.94
CA LYS A 237 15.40 13.28 13.03
C LYS A 237 14.10 13.27 13.82
#